data_AF-A0A0H4QJ88-F1
#
_entry.id   AF-A0A0H4QJ88-F1
#
_cell.length_a   1.000
_cell.length_b   1.000
_cell.length_c   1.000
_cell.angle_alpha   90.00
_cell.angle_beta   90.00
_cell.angle_gamma   90.00
#
_symmetry.space_group_name_H-M   'P 1'
#
loop_
_entity.id
_entity.type
_entity.pdbx_description
1 polymer ?
#
loop_
_entity_poly.entity_id
_entity_poly.type
_entity_poly.pdbx_seq_one_letter_code
_entity_poly.pdbx_strand_id
1 'polypeptide(L)'
;MFGLSAIIGSGWMFGSSQAAKVAGPAAILAWIIGAILVFIIALVYVEIGTMFPEDGAMSRFAMYTHGSLLGHVSSWANWLSLLAILPIEAVASVQYMSSWPWAWAKWTNSLMTGDHLSMLGTVAATVMLFVFTFVNYFSVTLMAKFNNVISVFKIFVPIVTMIALISAHFDVTNLGTNMHEFMPNGTSSVFLAISSAGVIFSYVAFQTLINLGNDIRNPSVNIRRGIVISLSISAVIYILLQVVFIGSLPTSVVSKGWSSINFNSPYADLAMMLNLAWLSTLIYFTAFISPFGSGMAFSASAGKSLASMPRNRHMPKIVAKMDNPHNAPRVALVINLFISFIMILLFKNWSILSRVVSATMMISLLTGPVVAGSLRKLAPDFKRPTKVRGMKILAPVAFDLISLAIYWTMFPTTVEVIAIIIIGLPIYLLFDYKGGFKEAKSKMNASLWMIFQLLFLSVISWLGGKDFGGLGLVRYPMDFVIILVVSTFVYYWAVHASYHSTYFDDAKKLNASINWSNDNG
;
A
#
# COMPACT_ATOMS: atom_id res chain seq x y z
N MET A 1 -15.31 7.68 8.00
CA MET A 1 -14.44 7.37 9.14
C MET A 1 -13.59 6.13 8.92
N PHE A 2 -14.17 4.94 8.73
CA PHE A 2 -13.39 3.70 8.54
C PHE A 2 -12.31 3.79 7.44
N GLY A 3 -12.68 4.21 6.23
CA GLY A 3 -11.73 4.38 5.12
C GLY A 3 -10.61 5.39 5.40
N LEU A 4 -10.92 6.49 6.09
CA LEU A 4 -9.91 7.48 6.51
C LEU A 4 -8.91 6.90 7.50
N SER A 5 -9.39 6.13 8.48
CA SER A 5 -8.54 5.49 9.49
C SER A 5 -7.63 4.42 8.89
N ALA A 6 -8.08 3.76 7.82
CA ALA A 6 -7.26 2.80 7.07
C ALA A 6 -6.13 3.48 6.29
N ILE A 7 -6.40 4.64 5.69
CA ILE A 7 -5.39 5.42 4.93
C ILE A 7 -4.40 6.09 5.88
N ILE A 8 -4.88 6.70 6.97
CA ILE A 8 -4.02 7.41 7.92
C ILE A 8 -3.34 6.43 8.90
N GLY A 9 -2.12 6.00 8.52
CA GLY A 9 -1.21 5.17 9.31
C GLY A 9 0.15 5.82 9.56
N SER A 10 1.22 5.05 9.72
CA SER A 10 2.58 5.60 9.92
C SER A 10 3.12 6.43 8.74
N GLY A 11 2.49 6.34 7.56
CA GLY A 11 2.88 7.10 6.36
C GLY A 11 2.94 8.62 6.56
N TRP A 12 1.99 9.19 7.31
CA TRP A 12 1.98 10.63 7.59
C TRP A 12 3.14 11.07 8.49
N MET A 13 3.66 10.14 9.30
CA MET A 13 4.64 10.41 10.35
C MET A 13 6.06 10.45 9.83
N PHE A 14 6.34 9.68 8.78
CA PHE A 14 7.67 9.53 8.20
C PHE A 14 7.76 10.10 6.78
N GLY A 15 6.67 10.00 6.01
CA GLY A 15 6.70 10.26 4.58
C GLY A 15 7.12 11.68 4.23
N SER A 16 6.72 12.68 5.02
CA SER A 16 7.06 14.07 4.71
C SER A 16 8.56 14.38 4.82
N SER A 17 9.21 13.81 5.83
CA SER A 17 10.66 13.92 6.02
C SER A 17 11.42 13.13 4.97
N GLN A 18 11.00 11.89 4.70
CA GLN A 18 11.68 11.07 3.72
C GLN A 18 11.51 11.64 2.30
N ALA A 19 10.35 12.20 1.97
CA ALA A 19 10.11 12.85 0.69
C ALA A 19 10.94 14.14 0.56
N ALA A 20 10.98 14.98 1.61
CA ALA A 20 11.82 16.17 1.63
C ALA A 20 13.32 15.83 1.53
N LYS A 21 13.78 14.76 2.18
CA LYS A 21 15.18 14.27 2.08
C LYS A 21 15.57 13.92 0.64
N VAL A 22 14.62 13.39 -0.13
CA VAL A 22 14.82 12.94 -1.52
C VAL A 22 14.63 14.05 -2.53
N ALA A 23 13.51 14.79 -2.46
CA ALA A 23 13.06 15.71 -3.51
C ALA A 23 13.19 17.19 -3.10
N GLY A 24 13.60 17.48 -1.86
CA GLY A 24 13.58 18.83 -1.32
C GLY A 24 12.15 19.39 -1.27
N PRO A 25 11.95 20.68 -1.59
CA PRO A 25 10.63 21.30 -1.61
C PRO A 25 9.67 20.66 -2.62
N ALA A 26 10.22 20.12 -3.72
CA ALA A 26 9.47 19.41 -4.75
C ALA A 26 8.77 18.14 -4.23
N ALA A 27 9.03 17.70 -3.00
CA ALA A 27 8.28 16.64 -2.33
C ALA A 27 6.76 16.88 -2.34
N ILE A 28 6.32 18.15 -2.34
CA ILE A 28 4.90 18.51 -2.47
C ILE A 28 4.31 17.93 -3.77
N LEU A 29 5.06 18.01 -4.89
CA LEU A 29 4.64 17.43 -6.16
C LEU A 29 4.55 15.91 -6.09
N ALA A 30 5.43 15.24 -5.34
CA ALA A 30 5.37 13.80 -5.15
C ALA A 30 4.05 13.38 -4.49
N TRP A 31 3.60 14.11 -3.46
CA TRP A 31 2.30 13.86 -2.82
C TRP A 31 1.10 14.13 -3.72
N ILE A 32 1.16 15.19 -4.54
CA ILE A 32 0.10 15.52 -5.50
C ILE A 32 0.00 14.44 -6.59
N ILE A 33 1.12 14.09 -7.22
CA ILE A 33 1.18 13.08 -8.28
C ILE A 33 0.78 11.71 -7.71
N GLY A 34 1.27 11.36 -6.52
CA GLY A 34 0.89 10.13 -5.82
C GLY A 34 -0.61 10.05 -5.54
N ALA A 35 -1.23 11.16 -5.10
CA ALA A 35 -2.67 11.23 -4.88
C ALA A 35 -3.46 11.01 -6.18
N ILE A 36 -3.09 11.72 -7.25
CA ILE A 36 -3.74 11.61 -8.57
C ILE A 36 -3.64 10.18 -9.10
N LEU A 37 -2.44 9.60 -9.02
CA LEU A 37 -2.17 8.23 -9.46
C LEU A 37 -3.07 7.22 -8.73
N VAL A 38 -3.09 7.27 -7.39
CA VAL A 38 -3.89 6.33 -6.60
C VAL A 38 -5.39 6.59 -6.79
N PHE A 39 -5.81 7.83 -6.98
CA PHE A 39 -7.20 8.16 -7.25
C PHE A 39 -7.68 7.57 -8.59
N ILE A 40 -6.88 7.65 -9.65
CA ILE A 40 -7.16 7.02 -10.95
C ILE A 40 -7.33 5.51 -10.78
N ILE A 41 -6.41 4.85 -10.07
CA ILE A 41 -6.48 3.40 -9.81
C ILE A 41 -7.74 3.07 -9.00
N ALA A 42 -8.02 3.84 -7.94
CA ALA A 42 -9.16 3.62 -7.07
C ALA A 42 -10.50 3.75 -7.82
N LEU A 43 -10.63 4.69 -8.75
CA LEU A 43 -11.83 4.82 -9.59
C LEU A 43 -12.09 3.57 -10.44
N VAL A 44 -11.05 2.94 -10.99
CA VAL A 44 -11.17 1.67 -11.71
C VAL A 44 -11.70 0.57 -10.78
N TYR A 45 -11.13 0.50 -9.57
CA TYR A 45 -11.52 -0.48 -8.57
C TYR A 45 -12.90 -0.24 -7.95
N VAL A 46 -13.38 0.99 -7.90
CA VAL A 46 -14.75 1.32 -7.45
C VAL A 46 -15.80 0.69 -8.37
N GLU A 47 -15.61 0.70 -9.69
CA GLU A 47 -16.54 0.04 -10.62
C GLU A 47 -16.59 -1.47 -10.31
N ILE A 48 -15.44 -2.13 -10.22
CA ILE A 48 -15.37 -3.58 -9.96
C ILE A 48 -15.91 -3.93 -8.56
N GLY A 49 -15.50 -3.19 -7.52
CA GLY A 49 -15.91 -3.44 -6.14
C GLY A 49 -17.40 -3.25 -5.90
N THR A 50 -18.05 -2.34 -6.63
CA THR A 50 -19.50 -2.19 -6.57
C THR A 50 -20.26 -3.23 -7.40
N MET A 51 -19.60 -3.88 -8.37
CA MET A 51 -20.17 -5.00 -9.15
C MET A 51 -20.13 -6.34 -8.41
N PHE A 52 -19.27 -6.48 -7.40
CA PHE A 52 -19.04 -7.73 -6.66
C PHE A 52 -18.70 -7.42 -5.19
N PRO A 53 -19.67 -6.92 -4.38
CA PRO A 53 -19.43 -6.60 -2.98
C PRO A 53 -19.39 -7.89 -2.15
N GLU A 54 -18.21 -8.49 -2.01
CA GLU A 54 -17.97 -9.67 -1.18
C GLU A 54 -16.72 -9.49 -0.32
N ASP A 55 -16.55 -10.31 0.72
CA ASP A 55 -15.35 -10.24 1.55
C ASP A 55 -14.13 -10.79 0.82
N GLY A 56 -13.03 -10.03 0.87
CA GLY A 56 -11.78 -10.39 0.17
C GLY A 56 -11.87 -10.29 -1.36
N ALA A 57 -12.84 -9.54 -1.90
CA ALA A 57 -13.14 -9.44 -3.33
C ALA A 57 -11.92 -9.18 -4.23
N MET A 58 -10.94 -8.39 -3.76
CA MET A 58 -9.70 -8.08 -4.51
C MET A 58 -8.93 -9.34 -4.93
N SER A 59 -8.97 -10.39 -4.12
CA SER A 59 -8.29 -11.66 -4.41
C SER A 59 -8.98 -12.49 -5.50
N ARG A 60 -10.27 -12.24 -5.76
CA ARG A 60 -11.12 -13.02 -6.66
C ARG A 60 -11.36 -12.35 -8.01
N PHE A 61 -11.25 -11.02 -8.12
CA PHE A 61 -11.52 -10.29 -9.36
C PHE A 61 -10.78 -10.84 -10.59
N ALA A 62 -9.50 -11.16 -10.44
CA ALA A 62 -8.70 -11.76 -11.50
C ALA A 62 -9.22 -13.15 -11.93
N MET A 63 -9.78 -13.93 -11.00
CA MET A 63 -10.36 -15.25 -11.29
C MET A 63 -11.57 -15.14 -12.21
N TYR A 64 -12.39 -14.11 -12.03
CA TYR A 64 -13.62 -13.90 -12.80
C TYR A 64 -13.39 -13.69 -14.28
N THR A 65 -12.18 -13.30 -14.70
CA THR A 65 -11.88 -12.96 -16.10
C THR A 65 -10.75 -13.80 -16.72
N HIS A 66 -9.81 -14.31 -15.91
CA HIS A 66 -8.62 -15.02 -16.39
C HIS A 66 -8.36 -16.35 -15.67
N GLY A 67 -9.29 -16.80 -14.82
CA GLY A 67 -9.23 -18.11 -14.18
C GLY A 67 -8.25 -18.22 -13.01
N SER A 68 -7.97 -19.45 -12.60
CA SER A 68 -7.33 -19.78 -11.32
C SER A 68 -5.88 -19.32 -11.20
N LEU A 69 -5.09 -19.37 -12.28
CA LEU A 69 -3.66 -19.04 -12.26
C LEU A 69 -3.43 -17.54 -11.98
N LEU A 70 -4.04 -16.65 -12.78
CA LEU A 70 -3.96 -15.21 -12.51
C LEU A 70 -4.58 -14.87 -11.14
N GLY A 71 -5.68 -15.52 -10.80
CA GLY A 71 -6.30 -15.42 -9.50
C GLY A 71 -5.36 -15.74 -8.34
N HIS A 72 -4.55 -16.79 -8.47
CA HIS A 72 -3.55 -17.16 -7.49
C HIS A 72 -2.45 -16.12 -7.37
N VAL A 73 -1.87 -15.67 -8.49
CA VAL A 73 -0.82 -14.63 -8.50
C VAL A 73 -1.35 -13.35 -7.85
N SER A 74 -2.56 -12.93 -8.20
CA SER A 74 -3.22 -11.77 -7.62
C SER A 74 -3.49 -11.94 -6.12
N SER A 75 -3.97 -13.11 -5.70
CA SER A 75 -4.22 -13.42 -4.28
C SER A 75 -2.92 -13.42 -3.47
N TRP A 76 -1.86 -14.02 -4.03
CA TRP A 76 -0.53 -14.09 -3.41
C TRP A 76 0.09 -12.71 -3.24
N ALA A 77 0.07 -11.89 -4.29
CA ALA A 77 0.53 -10.50 -4.24
C ALA A 77 -0.27 -9.66 -3.24
N ASN A 78 -1.61 -9.80 -3.22
CA ASN A 78 -2.48 -9.11 -2.26
C ASN A 78 -2.16 -9.51 -0.82
N TRP A 79 -1.97 -10.81 -0.54
CA TRP A 79 -1.61 -11.27 0.80
C TRP A 79 -0.23 -10.76 1.23
N LEU A 80 0.77 -10.83 0.36
CA LEU A 80 2.10 -10.30 0.64
C LEU A 80 2.05 -8.79 0.92
N SER A 81 1.24 -8.05 0.17
CA SER A 81 0.99 -6.63 0.40
C SER A 81 0.40 -6.36 1.79
N LEU A 82 -0.62 -7.12 2.20
CA LEU A 82 -1.22 -6.98 3.53
C LEU A 82 -0.26 -7.40 4.64
N LEU A 83 0.53 -8.45 4.39
CA LEU A 83 1.52 -8.98 5.32
C LEU A 83 2.64 -7.97 5.57
N ALA A 84 3.14 -7.32 4.51
CA ALA A 84 4.23 -6.36 4.59
C ALA A 84 3.89 -5.12 5.45
N ILE A 85 2.61 -4.86 5.72
CA ILE A 85 2.16 -3.79 6.62
C ILE A 85 2.42 -4.12 8.11
N LEU A 86 2.46 -5.40 8.50
CA LEU A 86 2.75 -5.78 9.88
C LEU A 86 4.16 -5.35 10.33
N PRO A 87 5.25 -5.74 9.62
CA PRO A 87 6.59 -5.36 10.03
C PRO A 87 6.81 -3.84 9.93
N ILE A 88 6.29 -3.15 8.91
CA ILE A 88 6.48 -1.69 8.79
C ILE A 88 5.84 -0.93 9.95
N GLU A 89 4.68 -1.34 10.45
CA GLU A 89 4.02 -0.68 11.60
C GLU A 89 4.76 -0.99 12.92
N ALA A 90 5.32 -2.19 13.05
CA ALA A 90 6.19 -2.53 14.19
C ALA A 90 7.48 -1.70 14.18
N VAL A 91 8.15 -1.60 13.04
CA VAL A 91 9.36 -0.77 12.87
C VAL A 91 9.03 0.71 13.09
N ALA A 92 7.92 1.21 12.55
CA ALA A 92 7.46 2.58 12.76
C ALA A 92 7.31 2.93 14.24
N SER A 93 6.69 2.03 15.01
CA SER A 93 6.48 2.22 16.45
C SER A 93 7.81 2.31 17.18
N VAL A 94 8.72 1.37 16.92
CA VAL A 94 10.03 1.29 17.57
C VAL A 94 10.94 2.45 17.18
N GLN A 95 10.89 2.89 15.94
CA GLN A 95 11.65 4.03 15.47
C GLN A 95 11.22 5.32 16.17
N TYR A 96 9.92 5.56 16.36
CA TYR A 96 9.46 6.71 17.16
C TYR A 96 9.80 6.59 18.65
N MET A 97 9.77 5.36 19.20
CA MET A 97 10.22 5.12 20.56
C MET A 97 11.69 5.52 20.78
N SER A 98 12.52 5.37 19.74
CA SER A 98 13.96 5.67 19.84
C SER A 98 14.31 7.14 20.07
N SER A 99 13.34 8.05 20.00
CA SER A 99 13.56 9.49 20.21
C SER A 99 12.84 10.01 21.45
N TRP A 100 12.38 9.13 22.34
CA TRP A 100 11.65 9.54 23.53
C TRP A 100 12.52 10.38 24.49
N PRO A 101 12.09 11.60 24.85
CA PRO A 101 12.93 12.53 25.62
C PRO A 101 12.96 12.23 27.12
N TRP A 102 12.08 11.36 27.62
CA TRP A 102 11.91 11.14 29.06
C TRP A 102 13.09 10.35 29.66
N ALA A 103 13.52 10.74 30.87
CA ALA A 103 14.67 10.14 31.55
C ALA A 103 14.54 8.61 31.71
N TRP A 104 13.34 8.11 32.07
CA TRP A 104 13.05 6.69 32.21
C TRP A 104 13.10 5.93 30.86
N ALA A 105 12.97 6.64 29.75
CA ALA A 105 12.91 6.08 28.40
C ALA A 105 14.24 6.19 27.65
N LYS A 106 15.29 6.83 28.18
CA LYS A 106 16.55 7.09 27.44
C LYS A 106 17.22 5.83 26.88
N TRP A 107 17.00 4.66 27.47
CA TRP A 107 17.48 3.38 26.95
C TRP A 107 16.95 3.08 25.53
N THR A 108 15.77 3.59 25.19
CA THR A 108 15.14 3.43 23.87
C THR A 108 15.94 4.09 22.75
N ASN A 109 16.79 5.08 23.05
CA ASN A 109 17.65 5.71 22.04
C ASN A 109 18.64 4.72 21.39
N SER A 110 18.92 3.60 22.06
CA SER A 110 19.73 2.51 21.50
C SER A 110 18.98 1.60 20.52
N LEU A 111 17.67 1.80 20.32
CA LEU A 111 16.84 1.01 19.39
C LEU A 111 17.20 1.26 17.92
N MET A 112 17.79 2.43 17.62
CA MET A 112 18.23 2.81 16.27
C MET A 112 19.75 2.98 16.24
N THR A 113 20.37 2.58 15.14
CA THR A 113 21.76 2.85 14.81
C THR A 113 21.82 3.42 13.40
N GLY A 114 22.00 4.75 13.31
CA GLY A 114 21.78 5.48 12.06
C GLY A 114 20.34 5.32 11.59
N ASP A 115 20.15 4.97 10.32
CA ASP A 115 18.82 4.83 9.72
C ASP A 115 18.23 3.41 9.89
N HIS A 116 18.85 2.53 10.68
CA HIS A 116 18.43 1.13 10.84
C HIS A 116 18.14 0.78 12.30
N LEU A 117 17.23 -0.17 12.52
CA LEU A 117 17.04 -0.79 13.82
C LEU A 117 18.32 -1.49 14.28
N SER A 118 18.72 -1.24 15.52
CA SER A 118 19.76 -1.99 16.20
C SER A 118 19.29 -3.42 16.49
N MET A 119 20.15 -4.26 17.08
CA MET A 119 19.73 -5.58 17.54
C MET A 119 18.59 -5.47 18.57
N LEU A 120 18.69 -4.52 19.51
CA LEU A 120 17.66 -4.26 20.52
C LEU A 120 16.38 -3.73 19.86
N GLY A 121 16.51 -2.84 18.87
CA GLY A 121 15.39 -2.35 18.06
C GLY A 121 14.67 -3.47 17.30
N THR A 122 15.42 -4.39 16.72
CA THR A 122 14.90 -5.56 16.01
C THR A 122 14.13 -6.48 16.95
N VAL A 123 14.64 -6.71 18.16
CA VAL A 123 13.93 -7.48 19.20
C VAL A 123 12.65 -6.76 19.62
N ALA A 124 12.69 -5.46 19.87
CA ALA A 124 11.51 -4.68 20.25
C ALA A 124 10.43 -4.71 19.16
N ALA A 125 10.80 -4.59 17.89
CA ALA A 125 9.87 -4.65 16.77
C ALA A 125 9.28 -6.06 16.61
N THR A 126 10.09 -7.09 16.86
CA THR A 126 9.63 -8.48 16.89
C THR A 126 8.62 -8.71 18.03
N VAL A 127 8.88 -8.17 19.23
CA VAL A 127 7.93 -8.22 20.35
C VAL A 127 6.61 -7.56 19.97
N MET A 128 6.63 -6.42 19.27
CA MET A 128 5.41 -5.78 18.75
C MET A 128 4.64 -6.70 17.78
N LEU A 129 5.33 -7.40 16.87
CA LEU A 129 4.69 -8.39 16.00
C LEU A 129 4.04 -9.55 16.77
N PHE A 130 4.73 -10.04 17.81
CA PHE A 130 4.17 -11.05 18.71
C PHE A 130 2.90 -10.54 19.37
N VAL A 131 2.88 -9.30 19.87
CA VAL A 131 1.68 -8.70 20.46
C VAL A 131 0.55 -8.60 19.43
N PHE A 132 0.82 -8.10 18.22
CA PHE A 132 -0.19 -8.02 17.15
C PHE A 132 -0.82 -9.37 16.86
N THR A 133 0.01 -10.41 16.78
CA THR A 133 -0.40 -11.78 16.46
C THR A 133 -1.14 -12.42 17.63
N PHE A 134 -0.63 -12.27 18.84
CA PHE A 134 -1.18 -12.86 20.06
C PHE A 134 -2.57 -12.31 20.35
N VAL A 135 -2.79 -11.00 20.24
CA VAL A 135 -4.11 -10.40 20.42
C VAL A 135 -5.11 -10.98 19.41
N ASN A 136 -4.74 -11.04 18.13
CA ASN A 136 -5.59 -11.62 17.08
C ASN A 136 -5.79 -13.14 17.22
N TYR A 137 -4.88 -13.85 17.90
CA TYR A 137 -4.98 -15.28 18.15
C TYR A 137 -6.09 -15.64 19.14
N PHE A 138 -6.34 -14.76 20.12
CA PHE A 138 -7.29 -14.98 21.22
C PHE A 138 -8.56 -14.13 21.12
N SER A 139 -8.55 -12.95 20.51
CA SER A 139 -9.77 -12.14 20.39
C SER A 139 -9.73 -11.18 19.22
N VAL A 140 -10.51 -11.49 18.18
CA VAL A 140 -10.75 -10.59 17.05
C VAL A 140 -11.77 -9.48 17.43
N THR A 141 -12.65 -9.75 18.39
CA THR A 141 -13.76 -8.87 18.80
C THR A 141 -13.34 -7.72 19.72
N LEU A 142 -12.22 -7.85 20.44
CA LEU A 142 -11.74 -6.79 21.35
C LEU A 142 -11.41 -5.49 20.59
N MET A 143 -10.99 -5.57 19.31
CA MET A 143 -10.50 -4.41 18.55
C MET A 143 -11.58 -3.57 17.87
N ALA A 144 -12.74 -4.13 17.55
CA ALA A 144 -13.82 -3.38 16.88
C ALA A 144 -14.30 -2.18 17.73
N LYS A 145 -14.20 -2.27 19.07
CA LYS A 145 -14.57 -1.19 20.00
C LYS A 145 -13.46 -0.14 20.19
N PHE A 146 -12.19 -0.53 20.17
CA PHE A 146 -11.05 0.40 20.30
C PHE A 146 -10.76 1.20 19.01
N ASN A 147 -11.11 0.66 17.86
CA ASN A 147 -10.76 1.26 16.57
C ASN A 147 -11.41 2.64 16.33
N ASN A 148 -12.62 2.89 16.85
CA ASN A 148 -13.30 4.18 16.66
C ASN A 148 -12.55 5.34 17.36
N VAL A 149 -12.05 5.12 18.58
CA VAL A 149 -11.28 6.14 19.31
C VAL A 149 -9.95 6.40 18.60
N ILE A 150 -9.22 5.35 18.24
CA ILE A 150 -7.95 5.46 17.50
C ILE A 150 -8.14 6.20 16.18
N SER A 151 -9.26 5.96 15.48
CA SER A 151 -9.60 6.63 14.21
C SER A 151 -9.76 8.14 14.35
N VAL A 152 -10.33 8.62 15.47
CA VAL A 152 -10.46 10.06 15.73
C VAL A 152 -9.07 10.67 16.01
N PHE A 153 -8.26 10.02 16.85
CA PHE A 153 -6.89 10.47 17.13
C PHE A 153 -6.02 10.54 15.86
N LYS A 154 -6.14 9.54 14.98
CA LYS A 154 -5.42 9.49 13.70
C LYS A 154 -5.69 10.69 12.80
N ILE A 155 -6.88 11.30 12.87
CA ILE A 155 -7.22 12.48 12.07
C ILE A 155 -6.90 13.77 12.84
N PHE A 156 -7.25 13.79 14.13
CA PHE A 156 -7.11 14.98 14.97
C PHE A 156 -5.65 15.42 15.15
N VAL A 157 -4.75 14.47 15.45
CA VAL A 157 -3.36 14.79 15.78
C VAL A 157 -2.58 15.39 14.61
N PRO A 158 -2.69 14.88 13.37
CA PRO A 158 -2.12 15.56 12.21
C PRO A 158 -2.62 16.99 12.03
N ILE A 159 -3.91 17.26 12.23
CA ILE A 159 -4.49 18.59 12.09
C ILE A 159 -3.92 19.54 13.15
N VAL A 160 -3.90 19.11 14.42
CA VAL A 160 -3.30 19.88 15.52
C VAL A 160 -1.81 20.14 15.25
N THR A 161 -1.09 19.13 14.75
CA THR A 161 0.33 19.25 14.39
C THR A 161 0.52 20.31 13.31
N MET A 162 -0.29 20.31 12.26
CA MET A 162 -0.22 21.33 11.21
C MET A 162 -0.40 22.74 11.78
N ILE A 163 -1.47 22.97 12.55
CA ILE A 163 -1.80 24.29 13.10
C ILE A 163 -0.69 24.77 14.04
N ALA A 164 -0.23 23.90 14.95
CA ALA A 164 0.76 24.25 15.95
C ALA A 164 2.14 24.55 15.33
N LEU A 165 2.57 23.76 14.34
CA LEU A 165 3.84 23.98 13.65
C LEU A 165 3.83 25.28 12.84
N ILE A 166 2.77 25.54 12.06
CA ILE A 166 2.62 26.81 11.32
C ILE A 166 2.66 28.00 12.28
N SER A 167 1.97 27.89 13.42
CA SER A 167 1.88 28.97 14.40
C SER A 167 3.20 29.25 15.12
N ALA A 168 4.07 28.23 15.24
CA ALA A 168 5.37 28.37 15.90
C ALA A 168 6.46 28.85 14.94
N HIS A 169 6.53 28.30 13.74
CA HIS A 169 7.49 28.70 12.71
C HIS A 169 7.02 28.26 11.33
N PHE A 170 6.99 29.19 10.38
CA PHE A 170 6.75 28.88 8.97
C PHE A 170 7.52 29.84 8.08
N ASP A 171 8.53 29.33 7.40
CA ASP A 171 9.38 30.07 6.48
C ASP A 171 9.09 29.67 5.03
N VAL A 172 8.52 30.62 4.28
CA VAL A 172 8.19 30.43 2.86
C VAL A 172 9.47 30.31 2.01
N THR A 173 10.60 30.85 2.47
CA THR A 173 11.87 30.78 1.73
C THR A 173 12.41 29.35 1.62
N ASN A 174 11.98 28.44 2.51
CA ASN A 174 12.28 27.02 2.40
C ASN A 174 11.73 26.38 1.11
N LEU A 175 10.74 27.00 0.45
CA LEU A 175 10.24 26.54 -0.85
C LEU A 175 11.16 26.92 -2.02
N GLY A 176 12.16 27.76 -1.78
CA GLY A 176 13.01 28.32 -2.81
C GLY A 176 12.36 29.51 -3.53
N THR A 177 13.22 30.34 -4.10
CA THR A 177 12.85 31.53 -4.88
C THR A 177 12.83 31.29 -6.38
N ASN A 178 13.40 30.16 -6.82
CA ASN A 178 13.51 29.76 -8.22
C ASN A 178 13.35 28.23 -8.37
N MET A 179 13.26 27.76 -9.62
CA MET A 179 13.03 26.35 -9.91
C MET A 179 14.16 25.42 -9.44
N HIS A 180 15.41 25.91 -9.45
CA HIS A 180 16.55 25.12 -8.97
C HIS A 180 16.53 24.93 -7.46
N GLU A 181 16.08 25.92 -6.70
CA GLU A 181 15.91 25.81 -5.24
C GLU A 181 14.67 24.98 -4.88
N PHE A 182 13.58 25.08 -5.65
CA PHE A 182 12.38 24.27 -5.44
C PHE A 182 12.62 22.80 -5.79
N MET A 183 13.40 22.52 -6.85
CA MET A 183 13.72 21.17 -7.34
C MET A 183 15.24 20.91 -7.36
N PRO A 184 15.92 20.91 -6.19
CA PRO A 184 17.39 20.87 -6.13
C PRO A 184 17.97 19.57 -6.69
N ASN A 185 17.21 18.49 -6.64
CA ASN A 185 17.61 17.16 -7.12
C ASN A 185 16.97 16.81 -8.48
N GLY A 186 16.43 17.79 -9.21
CA GLY A 186 15.80 17.60 -10.50
C GLY A 186 14.45 16.87 -10.46
N THR A 187 13.85 16.64 -11.63
CA THR A 187 12.48 16.08 -11.76
C THR A 187 12.40 14.60 -11.43
N SER A 188 13.46 13.82 -11.65
CA SER A 188 13.49 12.38 -11.35
C SER A 188 13.31 12.11 -9.85
N SER A 189 13.84 13.00 -8.99
CA SER A 189 13.70 12.90 -7.53
C SER A 189 12.25 12.95 -7.04
N VAL A 190 11.37 13.67 -7.74
CA VAL A 190 9.93 13.74 -7.42
C VAL A 190 9.29 12.37 -7.57
N PHE A 191 9.57 11.67 -8.68
CA PHE A 191 9.05 10.33 -8.92
C PHE A 191 9.66 9.30 -7.98
N LEU A 192 10.95 9.44 -7.66
CA LEU A 192 11.64 8.61 -6.68
C LEU A 192 11.00 8.73 -5.29
N ALA A 193 10.61 9.93 -4.88
CA ALA A 193 9.95 10.16 -3.60
C ALA A 193 8.58 9.48 -3.49
N ILE A 194 7.84 9.34 -4.61
CA ILE A 194 6.51 8.70 -4.63
C ILE A 194 6.56 7.28 -4.03
N SER A 195 7.59 6.49 -4.39
CA SER A 195 7.74 5.13 -3.88
C SER A 195 8.67 5.04 -2.67
N SER A 196 9.78 5.78 -2.67
CA SER A 196 10.82 5.65 -1.64
C SER A 196 10.49 6.31 -0.29
N ALA A 197 9.60 7.30 -0.30
CA ALA A 197 9.13 8.01 0.88
C ALA A 197 7.78 7.51 1.40
N GLY A 198 7.26 6.40 0.84
CA GLY A 198 5.99 5.83 1.29
C GLY A 198 4.76 6.66 0.91
N VAL A 199 4.82 7.50 -0.13
CA VAL A 199 3.64 8.25 -0.62
C VAL A 199 2.57 7.27 -1.13
N ILE A 200 2.97 6.28 -1.93
CA ILE A 200 2.06 5.20 -2.39
C ILE A 200 1.48 4.44 -1.18
N PHE A 201 2.36 3.98 -0.29
CA PHE A 201 1.96 3.31 0.95
C PHE A 201 0.89 4.11 1.72
N SER A 202 1.04 5.43 1.78
CA SER A 202 0.13 6.31 2.51
C SER A 202 -1.26 6.42 1.86
N TYR A 203 -1.41 6.22 0.55
CA TYR A 203 -2.68 6.41 -0.15
C TYR A 203 -3.47 5.11 -0.45
N VAL A 204 -2.78 3.97 -0.59
CA VAL A 204 -3.38 2.76 -1.21
C VAL A 204 -4.33 1.98 -0.31
N ALA A 205 -4.51 2.36 0.96
CA ALA A 205 -5.36 1.63 1.88
C ALA A 205 -6.88 1.64 1.53
N PHE A 206 -7.30 2.33 0.46
CA PHE A 206 -8.68 2.28 -0.04
C PHE A 206 -9.18 0.85 -0.33
N GLN A 207 -8.26 -0.08 -0.63
CA GLN A 207 -8.58 -1.50 -0.87
C GLN A 207 -9.29 -2.18 0.31
N THR A 208 -9.11 -1.67 1.53
CA THR A 208 -9.79 -2.20 2.73
C THR A 208 -11.31 -2.08 2.62
N LEU A 209 -11.82 -1.00 2.02
CA LEU A 209 -13.26 -0.81 1.81
C LEU A 209 -13.83 -1.81 0.80
N ILE A 210 -13.04 -2.20 -0.20
CA ILE A 210 -13.46 -3.18 -1.21
C ILE A 210 -13.49 -4.58 -0.60
N ASN A 211 -12.51 -4.91 0.23
CA ASN A 211 -12.40 -6.23 0.86
C ASN A 211 -13.41 -6.46 2.00
N LEU A 212 -14.14 -5.43 2.44
CA LEU A 212 -15.22 -5.51 3.44
C LEU A 212 -16.60 -5.35 2.79
N GLY A 213 -16.74 -5.77 1.53
CA GLY A 213 -17.93 -5.51 0.73
C GLY A 213 -19.24 -5.99 1.38
N ASN A 214 -19.25 -7.15 2.04
CA ASN A 214 -20.46 -7.69 2.69
C ASN A 214 -20.83 -6.94 3.98
N ASP A 215 -19.84 -6.43 4.70
CA ASP A 215 -20.03 -5.73 5.98
C ASP A 215 -20.53 -4.28 5.79
N ILE A 216 -20.53 -3.77 4.55
CA ILE A 216 -20.98 -2.41 4.23
C ILE A 216 -22.48 -2.38 3.97
N ARG A 217 -23.23 -1.57 4.73
CA ARG A 217 -24.63 -1.27 4.41
C ARG A 217 -24.71 -0.54 3.06
N ASN A 218 -25.56 -1.01 2.15
CA ASN A 218 -25.68 -0.51 0.77
C ASN A 218 -24.30 -0.33 0.06
N PRO A 219 -23.58 -1.43 -0.22
CA PRO A 219 -22.24 -1.40 -0.82
C PRO A 219 -22.16 -0.60 -2.13
N SER A 220 -23.24 -0.66 -2.92
CA SER A 220 -23.32 -0.04 -4.25
C SER A 220 -23.02 1.46 -4.27
N VAL A 221 -23.44 2.16 -3.20
CA VAL A 221 -23.24 3.61 -3.02
C VAL A 221 -22.09 3.88 -2.05
N ASN A 222 -22.02 3.14 -0.94
CA ASN A 222 -21.13 3.46 0.16
C ASN A 222 -19.68 3.05 -0.09
N ILE A 223 -19.39 2.05 -0.93
CA ILE A 223 -18.02 1.76 -1.37
C ILE A 223 -17.47 2.96 -2.15
N ARG A 224 -18.21 3.45 -3.15
CA ARG A 224 -17.83 4.61 -3.96
C ARG A 224 -17.61 5.85 -3.08
N ARG A 225 -18.62 6.23 -2.28
CA ARG A 225 -18.54 7.42 -1.42
C ARG A 225 -17.39 7.29 -0.43
N GLY A 226 -17.24 6.12 0.19
CA GLY A 226 -16.17 5.82 1.14
C GLY A 226 -14.80 6.08 0.54
N ILE A 227 -14.50 5.46 -0.61
CA ILE A 227 -13.20 5.55 -1.29
C ILE A 227 -12.90 6.99 -1.75
N VAL A 228 -13.84 7.63 -2.46
CA VAL A 228 -13.63 8.97 -3.03
C VAL A 228 -13.45 10.02 -1.93
N ILE A 229 -14.31 10.01 -0.91
CA ILE A 229 -14.25 10.97 0.19
C ILE A 229 -12.98 10.74 1.02
N SER A 230 -12.65 9.48 1.35
CA SER A 230 -11.49 9.19 2.18
C SER A 230 -10.18 9.56 1.47
N LEU A 231 -10.03 9.20 0.19
CA LEU A 231 -8.84 9.55 -0.57
C LEU A 231 -8.68 11.06 -0.73
N SER A 232 -9.77 11.79 -1.02
CA SER A 232 -9.72 13.24 -1.23
C SER A 232 -9.30 13.97 0.04
N ILE A 233 -9.89 13.63 1.19
CA ILE A 233 -9.54 14.22 2.48
C ILE A 233 -8.09 13.87 2.87
N SER A 234 -7.69 12.60 2.72
CA SER A 234 -6.32 12.19 3.02
C SER A 234 -5.29 12.87 2.12
N ALA A 235 -5.61 13.10 0.84
CA ALA A 235 -4.75 13.84 -0.09
C ALA A 235 -4.53 15.28 0.39
N VAL A 236 -5.59 15.99 0.76
CA VAL A 236 -5.47 17.34 1.33
C VAL A 236 -4.60 17.31 2.59
N ILE A 237 -4.85 16.39 3.52
CA ILE A 237 -4.07 16.28 4.76
C ILE A 237 -2.58 16.04 4.47
N TYR A 238 -2.23 15.09 3.61
CA TYR A 238 -0.82 14.78 3.35
C TYR A 238 -0.07 15.85 2.57
N ILE A 239 -0.73 16.49 1.60
CA ILE A 239 -0.15 17.61 0.87
C ILE A 239 0.11 18.78 1.84
N LEU A 240 -0.86 19.12 2.69
CA LEU A 240 -0.68 20.18 3.69
C LEU A 240 0.38 19.81 4.71
N LEU A 241 0.41 18.58 5.20
CA LEU A 241 1.47 18.09 6.09
C LEU A 241 2.85 18.23 5.46
N GLN A 242 3.01 17.91 4.17
CA GLN A 242 4.28 18.11 3.47
C GLN A 242 4.67 19.59 3.40
N VAL A 243 3.72 20.47 3.06
CA VAL A 243 3.94 21.93 3.01
C VAL A 243 4.35 22.45 4.39
N VAL A 244 3.64 22.04 5.44
CA VAL A 244 3.95 22.42 6.82
C VAL A 244 5.31 21.89 7.24
N PHE A 245 5.63 20.63 6.94
CA PHE A 245 6.92 20.07 7.27
C PHE A 245 8.06 20.87 6.64
N ILE A 246 7.97 21.19 5.34
CA ILE A 246 8.99 22.01 4.65
C ILE A 246 9.06 23.43 5.23
N GLY A 247 7.92 24.11 5.37
CA GLY A 247 7.87 25.48 5.85
C GLY A 247 8.31 25.63 7.31
N SER A 248 8.02 24.64 8.16
CA SER A 248 8.35 24.69 9.58
C SER A 248 9.77 24.24 9.92
N LEU A 249 10.58 23.79 8.93
CA LEU A 249 11.98 23.48 9.18
C LEU A 249 12.79 24.75 9.50
N PRO A 250 13.58 24.75 10.59
CA PRO A 250 14.53 25.82 10.84
C PRO A 250 15.59 25.91 9.74
N THR A 251 16.00 27.13 9.39
CA THR A 251 17.02 27.39 8.36
C THR A 251 18.35 26.69 8.65
N SER A 252 18.68 26.45 9.92
CA SER A 252 19.88 25.71 10.36
C SER A 252 19.90 24.23 9.96
N VAL A 253 18.72 23.65 9.66
CA VAL A 253 18.58 22.29 9.11
C VAL A 253 18.68 22.34 7.60
N VAL A 254 17.92 23.23 6.96
CA VAL A 254 17.86 23.35 5.49
C VAL A 254 19.20 23.76 4.90
N SER A 255 19.97 24.61 5.58
CA SER A 255 21.29 25.08 5.14
C SER A 255 22.35 23.97 5.05
N LYS A 256 22.14 22.83 5.71
CA LYS A 256 22.99 21.64 5.61
C LYS A 256 22.65 20.77 4.39
N GLY A 257 21.62 21.14 3.64
CA GLY A 257 21.10 20.44 2.48
C GLY A 257 20.00 19.44 2.83
N TRP A 258 19.03 19.28 1.94
CA TRP A 258 17.86 18.41 2.12
C TRP A 258 18.22 16.95 2.43
N SER A 259 19.28 16.42 1.81
CA SER A 259 19.75 15.05 2.03
C SER A 259 20.29 14.80 3.44
N SER A 260 20.65 15.86 4.18
CA SER A 260 21.14 15.79 5.56
C SER A 260 20.02 15.63 6.60
N ILE A 261 18.75 15.75 6.20
CA ILE A 261 17.61 15.53 7.08
C ILE A 261 17.66 14.09 7.60
N ASN A 262 17.88 13.96 8.91
CA ASN A 262 17.90 12.67 9.59
C ASN A 262 17.13 12.75 10.91
N PHE A 263 15.81 12.67 10.80
CA PHE A 263 14.93 12.58 11.94
C PHE A 263 14.45 11.15 12.15
N ASN A 264 14.60 10.65 13.37
CA ASN A 264 14.02 9.38 13.77
C ASN A 264 12.51 9.55 13.99
N SER A 265 12.07 10.71 14.49
CA SER A 265 10.67 11.02 14.77
C SER A 265 10.28 12.37 14.14
N PRO A 266 10.15 12.48 12.80
CA PRO A 266 10.14 13.75 12.07
C PRO A 266 9.33 14.89 12.67
N TYR A 267 8.04 14.67 12.93
CA TYR A 267 7.16 15.72 13.47
C TYR A 267 7.40 15.99 14.95
N ALA A 268 7.83 14.99 15.72
CA ALA A 268 8.10 15.16 17.15
C ALA A 268 9.45 15.86 17.38
N ASP A 269 10.47 15.48 16.61
CA ASP A 269 11.79 16.11 16.59
C ASP A 269 11.65 17.58 16.16
N LEU A 270 10.87 17.84 15.10
CA LEU A 270 10.57 19.20 14.66
C LEU A 270 9.81 20.01 15.73
N ALA A 271 8.79 19.42 16.37
CA ALA A 271 8.08 20.06 17.47
C ALA A 271 9.01 20.40 18.64
N MET A 272 9.95 19.51 18.99
CA MET A 272 10.96 19.78 20.02
C MET A 272 11.90 20.92 19.62
N MET A 273 12.35 20.97 18.36
CA MET A 273 13.19 22.05 17.84
C MET A 273 12.50 23.41 17.90
N LEU A 274 11.16 23.43 17.78
CA LEU A 274 10.34 24.64 17.89
C LEU A 274 9.82 24.88 19.32
N ASN A 275 10.38 24.21 20.33
CA ASN A 275 9.99 24.32 21.74
C ASN A 275 8.53 23.96 22.06
N LEU A 276 7.88 23.14 21.21
CA LEU A 276 6.52 22.64 21.40
C LEU A 276 6.52 21.27 22.11
N ALA A 277 7.03 21.19 23.33
CA ALA A 277 7.16 19.93 24.08
C ALA A 277 5.82 19.21 24.34
N TRP A 278 4.72 19.96 24.44
CA TRP A 278 3.37 19.40 24.57
C TRP A 278 2.95 18.67 23.28
N LEU A 279 3.32 19.23 22.13
CA LEU A 279 2.99 18.68 20.81
C LEU A 279 3.83 17.44 20.53
N SER A 280 5.14 17.48 20.82
CA SER A 280 6.00 16.31 20.67
C SER A 280 5.50 15.14 21.52
N THR A 281 5.10 15.40 22.76
CA THR A 281 4.46 14.40 23.64
C THR A 281 3.21 13.79 22.99
N LEU A 282 2.29 14.62 22.49
CA LEU A 282 1.09 14.15 21.80
C LEU A 282 1.42 13.30 20.56
N ILE A 283 2.42 13.72 19.78
CA ILE A 283 2.88 13.00 18.59
C ILE A 283 3.49 11.66 19.00
N TYR A 284 4.36 11.59 20.02
CA TYR A 284 4.95 10.33 20.48
C TYR A 284 3.90 9.32 20.94
N PHE A 285 2.88 9.76 21.69
CA PHE A 285 1.76 8.87 22.06
C PHE A 285 1.02 8.36 20.83
N THR A 286 0.72 9.25 19.89
CA THR A 286 0.02 8.90 18.66
C THR A 286 0.86 7.98 17.77
N ALA A 287 2.18 8.19 17.73
CA ALA A 287 3.16 7.42 16.99
C ALA A 287 3.27 5.97 17.43
N PHE A 288 2.95 5.72 18.70
CA PHE A 288 2.93 4.37 19.24
C PHE A 288 1.55 3.73 19.04
N ILE A 289 0.47 4.44 19.38
CA ILE A 289 -0.90 3.91 19.36
C ILE A 289 -1.41 3.66 17.93
N SER A 290 -1.10 4.56 16.99
CA SER A 290 -1.61 4.50 15.62
C SER A 290 -1.08 3.30 14.85
N PRO A 291 0.25 3.08 14.73
CA PRO A 291 0.81 1.88 14.11
C PRO A 291 0.43 0.60 14.85
N PHE A 292 0.31 0.63 16.18
CA PHE A 292 -0.16 -0.52 16.95
C PHE A 292 -1.57 -0.94 16.51
N GLY A 293 -2.51 0.01 16.42
CA GLY A 293 -3.87 -0.21 15.92
C GLY A 293 -3.90 -0.74 14.48
N SER A 294 -3.11 -0.13 13.59
CA SER A 294 -2.98 -0.58 12.19
C SER A 294 -2.40 -2.01 12.11
N GLY A 295 -1.31 -2.29 12.81
CA GLY A 295 -0.63 -3.59 12.81
C GLY A 295 -1.55 -4.72 13.26
N MET A 296 -2.39 -4.50 14.26
CA MET A 296 -3.41 -5.46 14.67
C MET A 296 -4.49 -5.67 13.60
N ALA A 297 -5.02 -4.59 13.01
CA ALA A 297 -6.05 -4.67 11.98
C ALA A 297 -5.55 -5.38 10.71
N PHE A 298 -4.32 -5.09 10.29
CA PHE A 298 -3.70 -5.74 9.14
C PHE A 298 -3.26 -7.16 9.45
N SER A 299 -2.88 -7.50 10.70
CA SER A 299 -2.64 -8.89 11.10
C SER A 299 -3.88 -9.76 10.93
N ALA A 300 -5.04 -9.27 11.35
CA ALA A 300 -6.33 -9.92 11.09
C ALA A 300 -6.61 -10.08 9.58
N SER A 301 -6.40 -9.00 8.82
CA SER A 301 -6.68 -8.96 7.37
C SER A 301 -5.77 -9.89 6.57
N ALA A 302 -4.46 -9.87 6.84
CA ALA A 302 -3.49 -10.78 6.24
C ALA A 302 -3.78 -12.23 6.63
N GLY A 303 -4.16 -12.49 7.89
CA GLY A 303 -4.54 -13.82 8.37
C GLY A 303 -5.76 -14.38 7.63
N LYS A 304 -6.82 -13.58 7.49
CA LYS A 304 -8.02 -13.93 6.72
C LYS A 304 -7.71 -14.12 5.23
N SER A 305 -6.91 -13.23 4.64
CA SER A 305 -6.50 -13.32 3.23
C SER A 305 -5.79 -14.65 2.95
N LEU A 306 -4.81 -15.03 3.77
CA LEU A 306 -4.09 -16.29 3.63
C LEU A 306 -4.99 -17.52 3.86
N ALA A 307 -5.84 -17.47 4.89
CA ALA A 307 -6.78 -18.55 5.21
C ALA A 307 -7.89 -18.74 4.17
N SER A 308 -8.13 -17.76 3.30
CA SER A 308 -9.09 -17.86 2.20
C SER A 308 -8.54 -18.61 0.98
N MET A 309 -7.22 -18.61 0.76
CA MET A 309 -6.59 -19.22 -0.42
C MET A 309 -6.86 -20.73 -0.58
N PRO A 310 -6.94 -21.55 0.49
CA PRO A 310 -7.32 -22.95 0.36
C PRO A 310 -8.73 -23.19 -0.20
N ARG A 311 -9.66 -22.23 -0.07
CA ARG A 311 -11.01 -22.33 -0.68
C ARG A 311 -10.93 -22.38 -2.21
N ASN A 312 -9.91 -21.75 -2.78
CA ASN A 312 -9.63 -21.75 -4.20
C ASN A 312 -8.74 -22.94 -4.64
N ARG A 313 -8.52 -23.93 -3.75
CA ARG A 313 -7.64 -25.11 -3.94
C ARG A 313 -6.16 -24.78 -4.16
N HIS A 314 -5.70 -23.60 -3.78
CA HIS A 314 -4.33 -23.14 -4.06
C HIS A 314 -3.33 -23.28 -2.90
N MET A 315 -3.80 -23.75 -1.74
CA MET A 315 -2.99 -23.86 -0.52
C MET A 315 -3.43 -25.07 0.32
N PRO A 316 -2.56 -25.58 1.22
CA PRO A 316 -2.91 -26.66 2.14
C PRO A 316 -4.14 -26.30 3.00
N LYS A 317 -5.06 -27.26 3.18
CA LYS A 317 -6.29 -27.05 3.97
C LYS A 317 -6.03 -26.62 5.42
N ILE A 318 -4.88 -26.99 5.99
CA ILE A 318 -4.49 -26.61 7.35
C ILE A 318 -4.40 -25.08 7.54
N VAL A 319 -4.09 -24.33 6.48
CA VAL A 319 -4.00 -22.87 6.51
C VAL A 319 -5.38 -22.22 6.71
N ALA A 320 -6.45 -22.88 6.24
CA ALA A 320 -7.84 -22.43 6.39
C ALA A 320 -8.48 -22.88 7.72
N LYS A 321 -7.73 -23.52 8.61
CA LYS A 321 -8.23 -24.08 9.87
C LYS A 321 -8.67 -22.94 10.81
N MET A 322 -9.97 -22.90 11.15
CA MET A 322 -10.61 -21.90 12.01
C MET A 322 -11.43 -22.53 13.16
N ASP A 323 -11.23 -23.81 13.46
CA ASP A 323 -11.91 -24.59 14.51
C ASP A 323 -11.45 -24.18 15.92
N ASN A 324 -11.77 -22.95 16.31
CA ASN A 324 -11.53 -22.44 17.66
C ASN A 324 -12.69 -21.53 18.09
N PRO A 325 -12.84 -21.25 19.41
CA PRO A 325 -13.95 -20.47 19.95
C PRO A 325 -14.10 -19.06 19.37
N HIS A 326 -13.06 -18.53 18.72
CA HIS A 326 -13.01 -17.17 18.19
C HIS A 326 -13.00 -17.12 16.65
N ASN A 327 -13.14 -18.27 15.96
CA ASN A 327 -13.06 -18.39 14.50
C ASN A 327 -11.82 -17.70 13.88
N ALA A 328 -10.71 -17.64 14.64
CA ALA A 328 -9.49 -16.98 14.20
C ALA A 328 -8.62 -17.94 13.35
N PRO A 329 -8.01 -17.51 12.23
CA PRO A 329 -7.16 -18.36 11.41
C PRO A 329 -5.75 -18.52 12.02
N ARG A 330 -5.65 -19.26 13.13
CA ARG A 330 -4.43 -19.36 13.97
C ARG A 330 -3.17 -19.79 13.20
N VAL A 331 -3.29 -20.74 12.28
CA VAL A 331 -2.15 -21.22 11.46
C VAL A 331 -1.65 -20.11 10.53
N ALA A 332 -2.57 -19.40 9.88
CA ALA A 332 -2.23 -18.26 9.03
C ALA A 332 -1.57 -17.12 9.81
N LEU A 333 -2.03 -16.85 11.03
CA LEU A 333 -1.43 -15.85 11.91
C LEU A 333 0.03 -16.20 12.27
N VAL A 334 0.32 -17.47 12.56
CA VAL A 334 1.70 -17.92 12.85
C VAL A 334 2.60 -17.83 11.61
N ILE A 335 2.09 -18.19 10.43
CA ILE A 335 2.83 -18.02 9.16
C ILE A 335 3.14 -16.54 8.92
N ASN A 336 2.16 -15.66 9.10
CA ASN A 336 2.34 -14.22 8.94
C ASN A 336 3.38 -13.67 9.92
N LEU A 337 3.35 -14.10 11.18
CA LEU A 337 4.34 -13.73 12.19
C LEU A 337 5.75 -14.13 11.76
N PHE A 338 5.94 -15.38 11.32
CA PHE A 338 7.25 -15.88 10.90
C PHE A 338 7.82 -15.12 9.70
N ILE A 339 7.00 -14.89 8.67
CA ILE A 339 7.43 -14.14 7.48
C ILE A 339 7.68 -12.66 7.82
N SER A 340 6.82 -12.06 8.63
CA SER A 340 7.00 -10.67 9.09
C SER A 340 8.28 -10.50 9.89
N PHE A 341 8.63 -11.49 10.73
CA PHE A 341 9.90 -11.52 11.45
C PHE A 341 11.09 -11.56 10.49
N ILE A 342 11.07 -12.42 9.47
CA ILE A 342 12.10 -12.44 8.41
C ILE A 342 12.20 -11.09 7.72
N MET A 343 11.07 -10.45 7.41
CA MET A 343 11.08 -9.12 6.79
C MET A 343 11.72 -8.06 7.69
N ILE A 344 11.53 -8.08 9.01
CA ILE A 344 12.24 -7.16 9.91
C ILE A 344 13.75 -7.46 9.91
N LEU A 345 14.15 -8.73 9.91
CA LEU A 345 15.57 -9.11 9.89
C LEU A 345 16.27 -8.62 8.62
N LEU A 346 15.60 -8.73 7.48
CA LEU A 346 16.11 -8.28 6.17
C LEU A 346 16.02 -6.76 6.01
N PHE A 347 14.91 -6.17 6.43
CA PHE A 347 14.55 -4.78 6.18
C PHE A 347 14.35 -4.04 7.51
N LYS A 348 15.46 -3.63 8.11
CA LYS A 348 15.52 -2.94 9.41
C LYS A 348 15.19 -1.43 9.35
N ASN A 349 14.55 -0.96 8.29
CA ASN A 349 14.34 0.46 8.02
C ASN A 349 12.94 0.69 7.46
N TRP A 350 12.25 1.70 7.99
CA TRP A 350 10.88 2.03 7.59
C TRP A 350 10.76 2.42 6.11
N SER A 351 11.67 3.24 5.57
CA SER A 351 11.66 3.64 4.14
C SER A 351 11.85 2.44 3.21
N ILE A 352 12.73 1.49 3.54
CA ILE A 352 12.91 0.26 2.74
C ILE A 352 11.64 -0.59 2.79
N LEU A 353 11.07 -0.81 3.98
CA LEU A 353 9.80 -1.51 4.11
C LEU A 353 8.67 -0.79 3.35
N SER A 354 8.61 0.54 3.37
CA SER A 354 7.60 1.32 2.65
C SER A 354 7.71 1.12 1.14
N ARG A 355 8.92 0.94 0.59
CA ARG A 355 9.16 0.60 -0.80
C ARG A 355 8.67 -0.80 -1.13
N VAL A 356 8.99 -1.79 -0.29
CA VAL A 356 8.54 -3.18 -0.45
C VAL A 356 7.01 -3.27 -0.40
N VAL A 357 6.38 -2.59 0.55
CA VAL A 357 4.91 -2.51 0.66
C VAL A 357 4.31 -1.84 -0.58
N SER A 358 4.87 -0.71 -1.02
CA SER A 358 4.39 -0.01 -2.22
C SER A 358 4.51 -0.88 -3.47
N ALA A 359 5.64 -1.58 -3.66
CA ALA A 359 5.86 -2.49 -4.78
C ALA A 359 4.84 -3.65 -4.79
N THR A 360 4.71 -4.36 -3.66
CA THR A 360 3.77 -5.49 -3.53
C THR A 360 2.33 -5.04 -3.73
N MET A 361 1.95 -3.87 -3.19
CA MET A 361 0.64 -3.25 -3.42
C MET A 361 0.40 -2.98 -4.90
N MET A 362 1.31 -2.28 -5.58
CA MET A 362 1.14 -1.95 -6.98
C MET A 362 1.02 -3.20 -7.86
N ILE A 363 1.82 -4.22 -7.61
CA ILE A 363 1.71 -5.49 -8.33
C ILE A 363 0.35 -6.17 -8.08
N SER A 364 -0.16 -6.13 -6.85
CA SER A 364 -1.51 -6.62 -6.55
C SER A 364 -2.60 -5.82 -7.26
N LEU A 365 -2.39 -4.52 -7.51
CA LEU A 365 -3.37 -3.65 -8.16
C LEU A 365 -3.34 -3.75 -9.69
N LEU A 366 -2.28 -4.34 -10.26
CA LEU A 366 -2.08 -4.46 -11.71
C LEU A 366 -3.20 -5.24 -12.40
N THR A 367 -3.87 -6.15 -11.68
CA THR A 367 -4.98 -6.95 -12.21
C THR A 367 -6.29 -6.17 -12.35
N GLY A 368 -6.50 -5.11 -11.55
CA GLY A 368 -7.75 -4.35 -11.54
C GLY A 368 -8.12 -3.74 -12.89
N PRO A 369 -7.24 -2.93 -13.51
CA PRO A 369 -7.52 -2.35 -14.82
C PRO A 369 -7.79 -3.38 -15.89
N VAL A 370 -7.05 -4.49 -15.89
CA VAL A 370 -7.27 -5.60 -16.82
C VAL A 370 -8.66 -6.21 -16.59
N VAL A 371 -9.04 -6.50 -15.35
CA VAL A 371 -10.37 -7.03 -15.01
C VAL A 371 -11.48 -6.07 -15.45
N ALA A 372 -11.33 -4.76 -15.22
CA ALA A 372 -12.31 -3.76 -15.64
C ALA A 372 -12.49 -3.76 -17.17
N GLY A 373 -11.38 -3.80 -17.92
CA GLY A 373 -11.36 -3.90 -19.37
C GLY A 373 -12.01 -5.19 -19.88
N SER A 374 -11.62 -6.33 -19.32
CA SER A 374 -12.14 -7.65 -19.69
C SER A 374 -13.63 -7.81 -19.40
N LEU A 375 -14.13 -7.33 -18.25
CA LEU A 375 -15.55 -7.38 -17.91
C LEU A 375 -16.42 -6.56 -18.86
N ARG A 376 -15.88 -5.49 -19.45
CA ARG A 376 -16.61 -4.72 -20.48
C ARG A 376 -16.74 -5.46 -21.80
N LYS A 377 -15.86 -6.44 -22.07
CA LYS A 377 -15.92 -7.31 -23.25
C LYS A 377 -16.73 -8.58 -23.00
N LEU A 378 -16.44 -9.29 -21.90
CA LEU A 378 -17.05 -10.58 -21.55
C LEU A 378 -18.46 -10.45 -20.99
N ALA A 379 -18.77 -9.34 -20.31
CA ALA A 379 -19.98 -9.19 -19.52
C ALA A 379 -20.63 -7.80 -19.68
N PRO A 380 -20.97 -7.36 -20.91
CA PRO A 380 -21.53 -6.03 -21.13
C PRO A 380 -22.82 -5.81 -20.32
N ASP A 381 -23.61 -6.87 -20.10
CA ASP A 381 -24.93 -6.80 -19.44
C ASP A 381 -24.88 -6.86 -17.90
N PHE A 382 -23.71 -7.04 -17.28
CA PHE A 382 -23.62 -7.04 -15.81
C PHE A 382 -24.07 -5.71 -15.21
N LYS A 383 -24.77 -5.79 -14.06
CA LYS A 383 -25.16 -4.62 -13.25
C LYS A 383 -23.91 -3.86 -12.82
N ARG A 384 -23.85 -2.56 -13.11
CA ARG A 384 -22.73 -1.65 -12.77
C ARG A 384 -23.25 -0.47 -11.97
N PRO A 385 -23.40 -0.60 -10.64
CA PRO A 385 -23.99 0.45 -9.83
C PRO A 385 -23.20 1.76 -9.89
N THR A 386 -21.86 1.69 -9.88
CA THR A 386 -20.99 2.82 -10.17
C THR A 386 -20.31 2.62 -11.52
N LYS A 387 -20.94 3.11 -12.60
CA LYS A 387 -20.36 3.07 -13.95
C LYS A 387 -19.48 4.29 -14.20
N VAL A 388 -18.19 4.08 -14.41
CA VAL A 388 -17.22 5.14 -14.72
C VAL A 388 -17.31 5.48 -16.21
N ARG A 389 -17.67 6.73 -16.51
CA ARG A 389 -17.74 7.31 -17.86
C ARG A 389 -16.31 7.62 -18.33
N GLY A 390 -15.63 6.61 -18.90
CA GLY A 390 -14.25 6.79 -19.40
C GLY A 390 -13.32 5.57 -19.24
N MET A 391 -13.81 4.42 -18.76
CA MET A 391 -12.97 3.26 -18.47
C MET A 391 -12.09 2.78 -19.64
N LYS A 392 -12.49 3.01 -20.89
CA LYS A 392 -11.67 2.67 -22.07
C LYS A 392 -10.31 3.37 -22.08
N ILE A 393 -10.22 4.56 -21.50
CA ILE A 393 -9.00 5.35 -21.35
C ILE A 393 -8.44 5.18 -19.93
N LEU A 394 -9.32 5.20 -18.91
CA LEU A 394 -8.89 5.15 -17.52
C LEU A 394 -8.19 3.84 -17.16
N ALA A 395 -8.65 2.70 -17.67
CA ALA A 395 -8.03 1.40 -17.39
C ALA A 395 -6.60 1.25 -17.97
N PRO A 396 -6.32 1.53 -19.27
CA PRO A 396 -4.94 1.48 -19.76
C PRO A 396 -4.04 2.49 -19.04
N VAL A 397 -4.52 3.72 -18.82
CA VAL A 397 -3.76 4.73 -18.06
C VAL A 397 -3.47 4.27 -16.63
N ALA A 398 -4.44 3.67 -15.93
CA ALA A 398 -4.20 3.12 -14.60
C ALA A 398 -3.16 1.99 -14.63
N PHE A 399 -3.19 1.11 -15.63
CA PHE A 399 -2.22 0.03 -15.79
C PHE A 399 -0.79 0.55 -16.02
N ASP A 400 -0.66 1.58 -16.85
CA ASP A 400 0.59 2.27 -17.13
C ASP A 400 1.14 2.97 -15.88
N LEU A 401 0.28 3.70 -15.15
CA LEU A 401 0.67 4.37 -13.91
C LEU A 401 1.08 3.38 -12.82
N ILE A 402 0.40 2.23 -12.69
CA ILE A 402 0.82 1.15 -11.79
C ILE A 402 2.19 0.63 -12.21
N SER A 403 2.44 0.45 -13.51
CA SER A 403 3.73 -0.02 -14.03
C SER A 403 4.87 0.94 -13.73
N LEU A 404 4.64 2.25 -13.91
CA LEU A 404 5.59 3.29 -13.52
C LEU A 404 5.82 3.32 -12.01
N ALA A 405 4.76 3.20 -11.21
CA ALA A 405 4.85 3.15 -9.76
C ALA A 405 5.68 1.96 -9.26
N ILE A 406 5.55 0.79 -9.90
CA ILE A 406 6.41 -0.38 -9.66
C ILE A 406 7.87 -0.04 -10.00
N TYR A 407 8.12 0.58 -11.16
CA TYR A 407 9.48 0.97 -11.55
C TYR A 407 10.13 1.97 -10.58
N TRP A 408 9.37 2.94 -10.06
CA TRP A 408 9.86 3.93 -9.08
C TRP A 408 10.26 3.32 -7.72
N THR A 409 9.95 2.05 -7.46
CA THR A 409 10.39 1.35 -6.24
C THR A 409 11.90 1.09 -6.21
N MET A 410 12.58 1.30 -7.35
CA MET A 410 14.02 1.22 -7.58
C MET A 410 14.60 -0.19 -7.57
N PHE A 411 15.66 -0.36 -8.35
CA PHE A 411 16.53 -1.53 -8.28
C PHE A 411 17.39 -1.49 -7.00
N PRO A 412 17.62 -2.63 -6.29
CA PRO A 412 17.15 -3.98 -6.59
C PRO A 412 15.74 -4.33 -6.05
N THR A 413 15.12 -3.46 -5.25
CA THR A 413 13.86 -3.72 -4.56
C THR A 413 12.73 -4.17 -5.50
N THR A 414 12.62 -3.57 -6.69
CA THR A 414 11.64 -4.00 -7.70
C THR A 414 11.81 -5.48 -8.06
N VAL A 415 13.04 -5.91 -8.34
CA VAL A 415 13.37 -7.28 -8.75
C VAL A 415 13.17 -8.26 -7.59
N GLU A 416 13.60 -7.89 -6.38
CA GLU A 416 13.43 -8.70 -5.17
C GLU A 416 11.96 -9.01 -4.90
N VAL A 417 11.10 -7.99 -4.98
CA VAL A 417 9.66 -8.15 -4.76
C VAL A 417 9.02 -9.01 -5.85
N ILE A 418 9.40 -8.79 -7.11
CA ILE A 418 8.91 -9.60 -8.23
C ILE A 418 9.32 -11.07 -8.06
N ALA A 419 10.55 -11.34 -7.63
CA ALA A 419 11.03 -12.68 -7.34
C ALA A 419 10.20 -13.36 -6.24
N ILE A 420 9.87 -12.64 -5.15
CA ILE A 420 9.01 -13.16 -4.07
C ILE A 420 7.61 -13.50 -4.57
N ILE A 421 7.06 -12.72 -5.51
CA ILE A 421 5.76 -13.03 -6.11
C ILE A 421 5.84 -14.26 -7.02
N ILE A 422 6.94 -14.42 -7.77
CA ILE A 422 7.19 -15.59 -8.61
C ILE A 422 7.33 -16.88 -7.76
N ILE A 423 7.86 -16.80 -6.53
CA ILE A 423 7.90 -17.95 -5.59
C ILE A 423 6.49 -18.50 -5.28
N GLY A 424 5.44 -17.70 -5.46
CA GLY A 424 4.06 -18.18 -5.35
C GLY A 424 3.65 -19.15 -6.46
N LEU A 425 4.30 -19.14 -7.63
CA LEU A 425 3.96 -19.97 -8.79
C LEU A 425 4.23 -21.47 -8.57
N PRO A 426 5.41 -21.90 -8.06
CA PRO A 426 5.63 -23.30 -7.69
C PRO A 426 4.53 -23.88 -6.79
N ILE A 427 4.08 -23.11 -5.80
CA ILE A 427 3.01 -23.54 -4.89
C ILE A 427 1.73 -23.81 -5.70
N TYR A 428 1.34 -22.90 -6.59
CA TYR A 428 0.19 -23.10 -7.47
C TYR A 428 0.34 -24.37 -8.33
N LEU A 429 1.49 -24.55 -8.99
CA LEU A 429 1.71 -25.69 -9.88
C LEU A 429 1.58 -27.03 -9.15
N LEU A 430 2.04 -27.13 -7.90
CA LEU A 430 1.89 -28.33 -7.09
C LEU A 430 0.41 -28.67 -6.79
N PHE A 431 -0.44 -27.66 -6.61
CA PHE A 431 -1.86 -27.85 -6.33
C PHE A 431 -2.69 -28.06 -7.62
N ASP A 432 -2.36 -27.38 -8.71
CA ASP A 432 -3.00 -27.57 -10.02
C ASP A 432 -2.66 -28.97 -10.59
N TYR A 433 -1.44 -29.47 -10.34
CA TYR A 433 -1.05 -30.86 -10.61
C TYR A 433 -1.97 -31.85 -9.89
N LYS A 434 -2.19 -31.67 -8.58
CA LYS A 434 -3.11 -32.51 -7.78
C LYS A 434 -4.57 -32.39 -8.19
N GLY A 435 -4.94 -31.28 -8.84
CA GLY A 435 -6.28 -31.04 -9.39
C GLY A 435 -6.50 -31.59 -10.81
N GLY A 436 -5.47 -32.18 -11.44
CA GLY A 436 -5.54 -32.81 -12.75
C GLY A 436 -5.42 -31.85 -13.95
N PHE A 437 -4.82 -30.66 -13.79
CA PHE A 437 -4.51 -29.72 -14.88
C PHE A 437 -5.66 -29.38 -15.84
N LYS A 438 -6.90 -29.33 -15.35
CA LYS A 438 -8.04 -28.90 -16.16
C LYS A 438 -7.79 -27.49 -16.71
N GLU A 439 -7.99 -27.29 -18.02
CA GLU A 439 -7.83 -26.00 -18.72
C GLU A 439 -6.42 -25.38 -18.62
N ALA A 440 -5.36 -26.17 -18.39
CA ALA A 440 -3.99 -25.65 -18.20
C ALA A 440 -3.54 -24.68 -19.30
N LYS A 441 -3.83 -24.98 -20.57
CA LYS A 441 -3.48 -24.11 -21.71
C LYS A 441 -4.20 -22.75 -21.66
N SER A 442 -5.50 -22.74 -21.37
CA SER A 442 -6.30 -21.51 -21.27
C SER A 442 -5.85 -20.65 -20.07
N LYS A 443 -5.64 -21.28 -18.92
CA LYS A 443 -5.13 -20.62 -17.70
C LYS A 443 -3.77 -19.96 -17.93
N MET A 444 -2.86 -20.69 -18.58
CA MET A 444 -1.51 -20.21 -18.90
C MET A 444 -1.61 -19.00 -19.83
N ASN A 445 -2.29 -19.15 -20.97
CA ASN A 445 -2.44 -18.06 -21.95
C ASN A 445 -3.07 -16.80 -21.33
N ALA A 446 -4.06 -16.97 -20.46
CA ALA A 446 -4.73 -15.86 -19.76
C ALA A 446 -3.85 -15.18 -18.70
N SER A 447 -2.72 -15.78 -18.30
CA SER A 447 -1.83 -15.27 -17.24
C SER A 447 -0.43 -14.89 -17.74
N LEU A 448 -0.05 -15.27 -18.96
CA LEU A 448 1.28 -15.01 -19.53
C LEU A 448 1.64 -13.52 -19.58
N TRP A 449 0.67 -12.66 -19.84
CA TRP A 449 0.87 -11.21 -19.85
C TRP A 449 1.40 -10.67 -18.52
N MET A 450 0.95 -11.25 -17.39
CA MET A 450 1.37 -10.83 -16.05
C MET A 450 2.82 -11.22 -15.81
N ILE A 451 3.19 -12.46 -16.17
CA ILE A 451 4.57 -12.94 -16.06
C ILE A 451 5.49 -12.10 -16.95
N PHE A 452 5.08 -11.85 -18.20
CA PHE A 452 5.81 -10.97 -19.11
C PHE A 452 5.99 -9.56 -18.53
N GLN A 453 4.92 -8.96 -18.01
CA GLN A 453 4.98 -7.62 -17.42
C GLN A 453 5.97 -7.53 -16.27
N LEU A 454 5.94 -8.51 -15.35
CA LEU A 454 6.84 -8.54 -14.21
C LEU A 454 8.31 -8.78 -14.64
N LEU A 455 8.55 -9.63 -15.64
CA LEU A 455 9.88 -9.82 -16.19
C LEU A 455 10.38 -8.58 -16.91
N PHE A 456 9.54 -7.95 -17.73
CA PHE A 456 9.85 -6.70 -18.40
C PHE A 456 10.19 -5.59 -17.39
N LEU A 457 9.37 -5.41 -16.35
CA LEU A 457 9.63 -4.43 -15.29
C LEU A 457 10.92 -4.72 -14.53
N SER A 458 11.25 -5.99 -14.30
CA SER A 458 12.53 -6.39 -13.70
C SER A 458 13.72 -6.00 -14.58
N VAL A 459 13.63 -6.29 -15.89
CA VAL A 459 14.71 -6.00 -16.85
C VAL A 459 14.89 -4.49 -17.03
N ILE A 460 13.82 -3.72 -17.22
CA ILE A 460 13.92 -2.26 -17.38
C ILE A 460 14.35 -1.57 -16.08
N SER A 461 13.96 -2.10 -14.90
CA SER A 461 14.46 -1.62 -13.60
C SER A 461 15.98 -1.77 -13.49
N TRP A 462 16.52 -2.89 -13.96
CA TRP A 462 17.97 -3.13 -13.99
C TRP A 462 18.70 -2.28 -15.05
N LEU A 463 18.13 -2.13 -16.26
CA LEU A 463 18.75 -1.36 -17.36
C LEU A 463 18.53 0.17 -17.27
N GLY A 464 17.54 0.60 -16.50
CA GLY A 464 17.01 1.96 -16.47
C GLY A 464 17.94 2.99 -15.83
N GLY A 465 17.41 4.20 -15.58
CA GLY A 465 18.20 5.34 -15.11
C GLY A 465 18.94 5.07 -13.80
N LYS A 466 20.14 5.66 -13.66
CA LYS A 466 20.92 5.60 -12.41
C LYS A 466 20.17 6.20 -11.24
N ASP A 467 19.33 7.21 -11.49
CA ASP A 467 18.46 7.83 -10.49
C ASP A 467 17.54 6.79 -9.83
N PHE A 468 17.11 5.75 -10.56
CA PHE A 468 16.24 4.68 -10.04
C PHE A 468 17.01 3.40 -9.65
N GLY A 469 18.34 3.49 -9.49
CA GLY A 469 19.20 2.38 -9.09
C GLY A 469 19.64 1.45 -10.23
N GLY A 470 19.29 1.76 -11.49
CA GLY A 470 19.67 0.96 -12.66
C GLY A 470 21.07 1.25 -13.19
N LEU A 471 21.49 0.50 -14.20
CA LEU A 471 22.81 0.65 -14.85
C LEU A 471 22.98 1.99 -15.61
N GLY A 472 21.88 2.63 -16.01
CA GLY A 472 21.89 3.89 -16.77
C GLY A 472 22.00 3.73 -18.28
N LEU A 473 21.69 2.54 -18.82
CA LEU A 473 21.68 2.29 -20.26
C LEU A 473 20.48 2.96 -20.92
N VAL A 474 19.31 2.86 -20.29
CA VAL A 474 18.12 3.63 -20.65
C VAL A 474 17.98 4.77 -19.65
N ARG A 475 18.17 6.01 -20.09
CA ARG A 475 18.16 7.18 -19.21
C ARG A 475 16.77 7.76 -19.06
N TYR A 476 16.50 8.36 -17.90
CA TYR A 476 15.33 9.22 -17.70
C TYR A 476 15.34 10.38 -18.71
N PRO A 477 14.19 10.72 -19.35
CA PRO A 477 12.85 10.16 -19.19
C PRO A 477 12.48 9.03 -20.18
N MET A 478 13.44 8.50 -20.94
CA MET A 478 13.16 7.48 -21.96
C MET A 478 12.73 6.14 -21.37
N ASP A 479 13.22 5.80 -20.18
CA ASP A 479 12.76 4.67 -19.38
C ASP A 479 11.23 4.72 -19.16
N PHE A 480 10.69 5.88 -18.80
CA PHE A 480 9.25 6.06 -18.60
C PHE A 480 8.49 5.84 -19.90
N VAL A 481 8.97 6.39 -21.03
CA VAL A 481 8.33 6.24 -22.33
C VAL A 481 8.28 4.76 -22.74
N ILE A 482 9.38 4.03 -22.57
CA ILE A 482 9.44 2.59 -22.89
C ILE A 482 8.44 1.82 -22.02
N ILE A 483 8.37 2.14 -20.72
CA ILE A 483 7.40 1.50 -19.81
C ILE A 483 5.98 1.78 -20.27
N LEU A 484 5.62 3.03 -20.57
CA LEU A 484 4.28 3.39 -21.03
C LEU A 484 3.89 2.62 -22.31
N VAL A 485 4.78 2.58 -23.31
CA VAL A 485 4.49 1.89 -24.59
C VAL A 485 4.30 0.40 -24.39
N VAL A 486 5.22 -0.26 -23.66
CA VAL A 486 5.15 -1.71 -23.44
C VAL A 486 3.98 -2.07 -22.53
N SER A 487 3.75 -1.33 -21.45
CA SER A 487 2.63 -1.56 -20.54
C SER A 487 1.28 -1.38 -21.23
N THR A 488 1.12 -0.37 -22.09
CA THR A 488 -0.10 -0.20 -22.90
C THR A 488 -0.33 -1.42 -23.80
N PHE A 489 0.71 -1.90 -24.49
CA PHE A 489 0.60 -3.11 -25.31
C PHE A 489 0.19 -4.33 -24.49
N VAL A 490 0.82 -4.52 -23.33
CA VAL A 490 0.54 -5.64 -22.43
C VAL A 490 -0.88 -5.57 -21.87
N TYR A 491 -1.38 -4.37 -21.54
CA TYR A 491 -2.76 -4.18 -21.11
C TYR A 491 -3.75 -4.68 -22.18
N TYR A 492 -3.57 -4.29 -23.45
CA TYR A 492 -4.46 -4.75 -24.51
C TYR A 492 -4.32 -6.25 -24.74
N TRP A 493 -3.11 -6.81 -24.69
CA TRP A 493 -2.90 -8.25 -24.74
C TRP A 493 -3.66 -8.98 -23.61
N ALA A 494 -3.56 -8.48 -22.38
CA ALA A 494 -4.22 -9.02 -21.21
C ALA A 494 -5.75 -9.05 -21.37
N VAL A 495 -6.35 -7.92 -21.79
CA VAL A 495 -7.80 -7.86 -22.03
C VAL A 495 -8.24 -8.85 -23.11
N HIS A 496 -7.44 -9.05 -24.17
CA HIS A 496 -7.72 -10.04 -25.21
C HIS A 496 -7.57 -11.49 -24.75
N ALA A 497 -6.70 -11.75 -23.77
CA ALA A 497 -6.44 -13.09 -23.23
C ALA A 497 -7.51 -13.56 -22.23
N SER A 498 -8.46 -12.70 -21.86
CA SER A 498 -9.58 -13.05 -20.99
C SER A 498 -10.52 -14.09 -21.61
N TYR A 499 -11.11 -14.97 -20.78
CA TYR A 499 -11.95 -16.07 -21.23
C TYR A 499 -13.04 -16.43 -20.22
N HIS A 500 -14.06 -17.17 -20.68
CA HIS A 500 -15.11 -17.70 -19.80
C HIS A 500 -14.57 -18.92 -19.03
N SER A 501 -14.32 -18.72 -17.73
CA SER A 501 -13.98 -19.79 -16.79
C SER A 501 -15.18 -20.14 -15.90
N THR A 502 -15.11 -21.23 -15.14
CA THR A 502 -16.14 -21.57 -14.14
C THR A 502 -16.35 -20.45 -13.11
N TYR A 503 -15.30 -19.68 -12.79
CA TYR A 503 -15.38 -18.54 -11.88
C TYR A 503 -16.18 -17.36 -12.46
N PHE A 504 -16.29 -17.26 -13.78
CA PHE A 504 -17.14 -16.26 -14.42
C PHE A 504 -18.62 -16.50 -14.10
N ASP A 505 -19.05 -17.75 -14.02
CA ASP A 505 -20.43 -18.09 -13.66
C ASP A 505 -20.74 -17.75 -12.20
N ASP A 506 -19.77 -17.92 -11.30
CA ASP A 506 -19.87 -17.45 -9.92
C ASP A 506 -20.02 -15.93 -9.86
N ALA A 507 -19.23 -15.21 -10.66
CA ALA A 507 -19.33 -13.76 -10.79
C ALA A 507 -20.71 -13.34 -11.29
N LYS A 508 -21.28 -14.05 -12.27
CA LYS A 508 -22.63 -13.79 -12.80
C LYS A 508 -23.70 -13.94 -11.72
N LYS A 509 -23.62 -15.00 -10.89
CA LYS A 509 -24.54 -15.22 -9.77
C LYS A 509 -24.44 -14.11 -8.72
N LEU A 510 -23.20 -13.74 -8.35
CA LEU A 510 -22.94 -12.67 -7.39
C LEU A 510 -23.42 -11.31 -7.90
N ASN A 511 -23.22 -11.00 -9.18
CA ASN A 511 -23.69 -9.76 -9.76
C ASN A 511 -25.23 -9.70 -9.83
N ALA A 512 -25.89 -10.84 -10.08
CA ALA A 512 -27.35 -10.92 -10.13
C ALA A 512 -28.00 -10.60 -8.77
N SER A 513 -27.38 -11.00 -7.66
CA SER A 513 -27.90 -10.77 -6.30
C SER A 513 -27.80 -9.31 -5.82
N ILE A 514 -27.13 -8.44 -6.58
CA ILE A 514 -27.02 -7.02 -6.24
C ILE A 514 -28.40 -6.36 -6.35
N ASN A 515 -28.91 -5.93 -5.19
CA ASN A 515 -30.05 -5.05 -5.08
C ASN A 515 -29.60 -3.63 -5.48
N TRP A 516 -30.02 -3.24 -6.67
CA TRP A 516 -29.82 -1.89 -7.19
C TRP A 516 -30.93 -1.00 -6.60
N SER A 517 -30.67 -0.35 -5.47
CA SER A 517 -31.57 0.70 -5.00
C SER A 517 -31.48 1.88 -5.96
N ASN A 518 -32.56 2.16 -6.68
CA ASN A 518 -32.67 3.24 -7.65
C ASN A 518 -32.69 4.65 -7.02
N ASP A 519 -32.24 4.79 -5.78
CA ASP A 519 -32.22 6.05 -5.05
C ASP A 519 -31.04 6.92 -5.51
N ASN A 520 -31.15 7.39 -6.76
CA ASN A 520 -30.57 8.65 -7.19
C ASN A 520 -31.45 9.77 -6.63
N GLY A 521 -31.05 10.27 -5.47
CA GLY A 521 -31.37 11.61 -4.96
C GLY A 521 -30.07 12.32 -4.64
#